data_AF-A0A2N4SQW1-F1
#
_entry.id   AF-A0A2N4SQW1-F1
#
_cell.length_a   1.000
_cell.length_b   1.000
_cell.length_c   1.000
_cell.angle_alpha   90.00
_cell.angle_beta   90.00
_cell.angle_gamma   90.00
#
_symmetry.space_group_name_H-M   'P 1'
#
loop_
_entity.id
_entity.type
_entity.pdbx_description
1 polymer ?
#
loop_
_entity_poly.entity_id
_entity_poly.type
_entity_poly.pdbx_seq_one_letter_code
_entity_poly.pdbx_strand_id
1 'polypeptide(L)'
;MRIRVASSALAVVLFCALNAGCDQLNHEEPDFGASVVARYIQAARVKCDAAEAPELWECAELGREKKEAWLAARSALDSYEVFKSGCYPAAGMTKCEAMIEKALIKPTRQ
;
A
#
# COMPACT_ATOMS: atom_id res chain seq x y z
N MET A 1 57.17 -30.39 -19.21
CA MET A 1 56.23 -30.10 -20.31
C MET A 1 55.02 -31.04 -20.18
N ARG A 2 53.80 -30.52 -20.38
CA ARG A 2 52.44 -31.10 -20.14
C ARG A 2 51.75 -30.59 -18.86
N ILE A 3 51.23 -29.37 -18.96
CA ILE A 3 50.15 -28.85 -18.10
C ILE A 3 48.84 -29.32 -18.72
N ARG A 4 48.04 -30.08 -17.96
CA ARG A 4 46.67 -30.43 -18.32
C ARG A 4 45.76 -29.25 -18.00
N VAL A 5 45.06 -28.77 -19.02
CA VAL A 5 43.95 -27.83 -18.93
C VAL A 5 42.72 -28.59 -18.41
N ALA A 6 42.18 -28.18 -17.27
CA ALA A 6 40.81 -28.44 -16.85
C ALA A 6 40.26 -27.08 -16.39
N SER A 7 39.65 -26.34 -17.31
CA SER A 7 38.21 -26.39 -17.59
C SER A 7 37.36 -25.91 -16.40
N SER A 8 37.19 -24.59 -16.36
CA SER A 8 35.86 -23.97 -16.46
C SER A 8 34.79 -24.32 -15.41
N ALA A 9 35.13 -24.37 -14.12
CA ALA A 9 34.11 -24.42 -13.06
C ALA A 9 34.38 -23.49 -11.86
N LEU A 10 35.58 -22.92 -11.73
CA LEU A 10 35.93 -22.06 -10.59
C LEU A 10 35.71 -20.56 -10.80
N ALA A 11 35.35 -20.12 -12.00
CA ALA A 11 35.20 -18.69 -12.30
C ALA A 11 33.82 -18.10 -11.94
N VAL A 12 32.80 -18.93 -11.71
CA VAL A 12 31.43 -18.44 -11.43
C VAL A 12 31.21 -18.19 -9.94
N VAL A 13 31.91 -18.90 -9.05
CA VAL A 13 31.73 -18.76 -7.59
C VAL A 13 32.40 -17.49 -7.06
N LEU A 14 33.42 -16.96 -7.76
CA LEU A 14 34.17 -15.79 -7.30
C LEU A 14 33.62 -14.43 -7.80
N PHE A 15 32.60 -14.41 -8.66
CA PHE A 15 32.01 -13.18 -9.18
C PHE A 15 30.84 -12.64 -8.34
N CYS A 16 30.25 -13.45 -7.44
CA CYS A 16 29.17 -12.99 -6.55
C CYS A 16 29.67 -12.29 -5.28
N ALA A 17 30.98 -12.29 -5.00
CA ALA A 17 31.53 -11.78 -3.73
C ALA A 17 32.12 -10.36 -3.81
N LEU A 18 32.18 -9.73 -4.99
CA LEU A 18 32.99 -8.52 -5.19
C LEU A 18 32.27 -7.32 -5.83
N ASN A 19 31.02 -7.44 -6.27
CA ASN A 19 30.27 -6.28 -6.79
C ASN A 19 28.78 -6.42 -6.48
N ALA A 20 28.25 -5.44 -5.75
CA ALA A 20 26.87 -5.31 -5.29
C ALA A 20 26.55 -6.18 -4.07
N GLY A 21 26.51 -5.50 -2.92
CA GLY A 21 25.87 -6.05 -1.74
C GLY A 21 24.52 -6.64 -2.09
N CYS A 22 24.34 -7.91 -1.76
CA CYS A 22 23.03 -8.40 -1.33
C CYS A 22 22.70 -7.77 0.03
N ASP A 23 22.79 -6.44 0.10
CA ASP A 23 22.23 -5.61 1.15
C ASP A 23 20.74 -5.59 0.83
N GLN A 24 19.93 -6.11 1.75
CA GLN A 24 18.47 -6.03 1.70
C GLN A 24 17.82 -6.61 0.43
N LEU A 25 17.48 -7.90 0.49
CA LEU A 25 16.11 -8.25 0.12
C LEU A 25 15.21 -7.40 1.03
N ASN A 26 14.87 -6.19 0.56
CA ASN A 26 13.96 -5.27 1.23
C ASN A 26 12.76 -6.10 1.66
N HIS A 27 12.66 -6.36 2.97
CA HIS A 27 11.41 -6.73 3.60
C HIS A 27 10.53 -5.48 3.51
N GLU A 28 10.06 -5.17 2.31
CA GLU A 28 8.98 -4.23 2.13
C GLU A 28 7.79 -4.88 2.84
N GLU A 29 7.40 -4.30 3.98
CA GLU A 29 6.27 -4.82 4.73
C GLU A 29 5.05 -4.86 3.81
N PRO A 30 4.24 -5.94 3.85
CA PRO A 30 3.06 -6.04 3.01
C PRO A 30 2.11 -4.86 3.31
N ASP A 31 1.80 -4.06 2.28
CA ASP A 31 0.93 -2.88 2.38
C ASP A 31 -0.56 -3.26 2.49
N PHE A 32 -0.94 -4.49 2.12
CA PHE A 32 -2.33 -4.98 2.05
C PHE A 32 -3.31 -4.08 1.28
N GLY A 33 -2.80 -3.13 0.48
CA GLY A 33 -3.60 -2.12 -0.20
C GLY A 33 -3.93 -0.88 0.64
N ALA A 34 -3.28 -0.68 1.79
CA ALA A 34 -3.48 0.48 2.65
C ALA A 34 -3.24 1.80 1.89
N SER A 35 -2.23 1.84 1.00
CA SER A 35 -1.98 2.99 0.13
C SER A 35 -3.13 3.30 -0.83
N VAL A 36 -3.83 2.28 -1.33
CA VAL A 36 -4.99 2.45 -2.21
C VAL A 36 -6.17 2.98 -1.41
N VAL A 37 -6.46 2.38 -0.26
CA VAL A 37 -7.55 2.83 0.62
C VAL A 37 -7.34 4.27 1.08
N ALA A 38 -6.11 4.64 1.46
CA ALA A 38 -5.78 6.01 1.85
C ALA A 38 -6.08 7.02 0.72
N ARG A 39 -5.83 6.66 -0.54
CA ARG A 39 -6.19 7.51 -1.69
C ARG A 39 -7.70 7.67 -1.84
N TYR A 40 -8.47 6.61 -1.68
CA TYR A 40 -9.93 6.71 -1.70
C TYR A 40 -10.46 7.58 -0.55
N ILE A 41 -9.92 7.40 0.65
CA ILE A 41 -10.25 8.24 1.82
C ILE A 41 -9.94 9.72 1.55
N GLN A 42 -8.75 10.04 1.04
CA GLN A 42 -8.37 11.41 0.71
C GLN A 42 -9.26 12.00 -0.39
N ALA A 43 -9.50 11.27 -1.48
CA ALA A 43 -10.37 11.71 -2.57
C ALA A 43 -11.81 11.95 -2.10
N ALA A 44 -12.32 11.08 -1.23
CA ALA A 44 -13.64 11.21 -0.64
C ALA A 44 -13.73 12.41 0.30
N ARG A 45 -12.74 12.63 1.19
CA ARG A 45 -12.68 13.81 2.07
C ARG A 45 -12.83 15.11 1.29
N VAL A 46 -12.10 15.29 0.19
CA VAL A 46 -12.22 16.48 -0.66
C VAL A 46 -13.66 16.72 -1.15
N LYS A 47 -14.36 15.65 -1.55
CA LYS A 47 -15.75 15.74 -2.03
C LYS A 47 -16.74 15.96 -0.88
N CYS A 48 -16.48 15.35 0.26
CA CYS A 48 -17.29 15.42 1.47
C CYS A 48 -17.20 16.79 2.15
N ASP A 49 -16.00 17.38 2.19
CA ASP A 49 -15.77 18.75 2.65
C ASP A 49 -16.55 19.76 1.80
N ALA A 50 -16.51 19.61 0.46
CA ALA A 50 -17.29 20.45 -0.46
C ALA A 50 -18.80 20.25 -0.31
N ALA A 51 -19.23 19.13 0.27
CA ALA A 51 -20.61 18.81 0.57
C ALA A 51 -21.02 19.16 2.01
N GLU A 52 -20.16 19.86 2.77
CA GLU A 52 -20.41 20.29 4.16
C GLU A 52 -20.65 19.11 5.13
N ALA A 53 -20.12 17.93 4.79
CA ALA A 53 -20.19 16.72 5.62
C ALA A 53 -18.79 16.08 5.67
N PRO A 54 -17.83 16.66 6.42
CA PRO A 54 -16.42 16.25 6.37
C PRO A 54 -16.18 14.82 6.86
N GLU A 55 -17.05 14.31 7.73
CA GLU A 55 -17.00 12.94 8.19
C GLU A 55 -17.48 11.97 7.10
N LEU A 56 -16.65 10.98 6.76
CA LEU A 56 -16.93 10.04 5.66
C LEU A 56 -18.24 9.28 5.82
N TRP A 57 -18.58 8.88 7.05
CA TRP A 57 -19.82 8.16 7.32
C TRP A 57 -21.04 9.08 7.18
N GLU A 58 -20.97 10.33 7.66
CA GLU A 58 -22.03 11.33 7.47
C GLU A 58 -22.21 11.64 5.98
N CYS A 59 -21.11 11.79 5.26
CA CYS A 59 -21.10 12.03 3.82
C CYS A 59 -21.72 10.88 3.03
N ALA A 60 -21.55 9.63 3.49
CA ALA A 60 -22.18 8.45 2.90
C ALA A 60 -23.69 8.34 3.18
N GLU A 61 -24.22 9.15 4.09
CA GLU A 61 -25.64 9.25 4.43
C GLU A 61 -26.35 10.45 3.78
N LEU A 62 -25.60 11.38 3.15
CA LEU A 62 -26.13 12.48 2.31
C LEU A 62 -26.92 12.02 1.07
N GLY A 63 -27.13 10.72 0.89
CA GLY A 63 -27.98 10.19 -0.16
C GLY A 63 -27.61 10.63 -1.58
N ARG A 64 -28.59 10.59 -2.49
CA ARG A 64 -28.36 10.89 -3.91
C ARG A 64 -28.42 12.40 -4.21
N GLU A 65 -28.85 13.24 -3.28
CA GLU A 65 -28.88 14.69 -3.47
C GLU A 65 -27.49 15.29 -3.67
N LYS A 66 -26.48 14.78 -2.96
CA LYS A 66 -25.06 15.14 -3.15
C LYS A 66 -24.30 13.95 -3.74
N LYS A 67 -24.79 13.46 -4.90
CA LYS A 67 -24.39 12.20 -5.54
C LYS A 67 -22.87 11.96 -5.62
N GLU A 68 -22.08 12.97 -6.00
CA GLU A 68 -20.62 12.81 -6.11
C GLU A 68 -19.95 12.55 -4.76
N ALA A 69 -20.34 13.30 -3.73
CA ALA A 69 -19.81 13.14 -2.37
C ALA A 69 -20.24 11.79 -1.78
N TRP A 70 -21.52 11.46 -1.93
CA TRP A 70 -22.06 10.18 -1.51
C TRP A 70 -21.34 8.98 -2.16
N LEU A 71 -21.15 9.00 -3.48
CA LEU A 71 -20.44 7.94 -4.19
C LEU A 71 -18.98 7.82 -3.73
N ALA A 72 -18.29 8.94 -3.55
CA ALA A 72 -16.91 8.95 -3.12
C ALA A 72 -16.78 8.37 -1.69
N ALA A 73 -17.65 8.80 -0.77
CA ALA A 73 -17.69 8.31 0.59
C ALA A 73 -17.99 6.81 0.67
N ARG A 74 -19.02 6.33 -0.03
CA ARG A 74 -19.36 4.90 -0.09
C ARG A 74 -18.22 4.08 -0.67
N SER A 75 -17.60 4.54 -1.75
CA SER A 75 -16.45 3.84 -2.36
C SER A 75 -15.25 3.77 -1.41
N ALA A 76 -14.99 4.82 -0.64
CA ALA A 76 -13.93 4.83 0.36
C ALA A 76 -14.21 3.87 1.53
N LEU A 77 -15.45 3.85 2.03
CA LEU A 77 -15.88 2.92 3.09
C LEU A 77 -15.82 1.46 2.61
N ASP A 78 -16.32 1.18 1.42
CA ASP A 78 -16.28 -0.18 0.84
C ASP A 78 -14.83 -0.66 0.66
N SER A 79 -13.95 0.21 0.15
CA SER A 79 -12.52 -0.11 0.00
C SER A 79 -11.87 -0.38 1.36
N TYR A 80 -12.23 0.39 2.38
CA TYR A 80 -11.73 0.20 3.74
C TYR A 80 -12.23 -1.10 4.37
N GLU A 81 -13.49 -1.48 4.19
CA GLU A 81 -14.00 -2.77 4.67
C GLU A 81 -13.33 -3.96 3.98
N VAL A 82 -13.10 -3.88 2.67
CA VAL A 82 -12.32 -4.90 1.94
C VAL A 82 -10.91 -5.02 2.53
N PHE A 83 -10.24 -3.89 2.77
CA PHE A 83 -8.93 -3.88 3.43
C PHE A 83 -8.97 -4.50 4.82
N LYS A 84 -9.93 -4.15 5.67
CA LYS A 84 -10.08 -4.73 7.00
C LYS A 84 -10.24 -6.25 6.92
N SER A 85 -11.12 -6.73 6.04
CA SER A 85 -11.40 -8.15 5.87
C SER A 85 -10.16 -8.96 5.47
N GLY A 86 -9.25 -8.37 4.67
CA GLY A 86 -8.01 -9.01 4.24
C GLY A 86 -6.85 -8.84 5.23
N CYS A 87 -6.67 -7.63 5.77
CA CYS A 87 -5.51 -7.28 6.58
C CYS A 87 -5.64 -7.76 8.02
N TYR A 88 -6.80 -7.56 8.67
CA TYR A 88 -6.98 -7.86 10.09
C TYR A 88 -6.65 -9.31 10.45
N PRO A 89 -7.13 -10.35 9.73
CA PRO A 89 -6.79 -11.72 10.06
C PRO A 89 -5.31 -12.06 9.81
N ALA A 90 -4.62 -11.33 8.93
CA ALA A 90 -3.24 -11.60 8.55
C ALA A 90 -2.21 -10.87 9.43
N ALA A 91 -2.50 -9.62 9.81
CA ALA A 91 -1.55 -8.73 10.47
C ALA A 91 -2.05 -8.13 11.80
N GLY A 92 -3.32 -8.33 12.13
CA GLY A 92 -3.96 -7.78 13.33
C GLY A 92 -4.44 -6.33 13.15
N MET A 93 -5.55 -6.01 13.83
CA MET A 93 -6.23 -4.70 13.73
C MET A 93 -5.27 -3.52 13.90
N THR A 94 -4.52 -3.47 15.01
CA THR A 94 -3.63 -2.35 15.33
C THR A 94 -2.59 -2.09 14.24
N LYS A 95 -2.02 -3.14 13.65
CA LYS A 95 -1.02 -3.00 12.60
C LYS A 95 -1.64 -2.49 11.30
N CYS A 96 -2.81 -3.00 10.93
CA CYS A 96 -3.54 -2.58 9.75
C CYS A 96 -3.99 -1.11 9.82
N GLU A 97 -4.50 -0.67 10.98
CA GLU A 97 -4.85 0.75 11.18
C GLU A 97 -3.64 1.66 11.06
N ALA A 98 -2.51 1.27 11.66
CA ALA A 98 -1.27 2.04 11.54
C ALA A 98 -0.77 2.13 10.08
N MET A 99 -1.02 1.13 9.24
CA MET A 99 -0.69 1.19 7.80
C MET A 99 -1.53 2.25 7.09
N ILE A 100 -2.83 2.30 7.37
CA ILE A 100 -3.73 3.33 6.80
C ILE A 100 -3.31 4.72 7.26
N GLU A 101 -3.10 4.91 8.56
CA GLU A 101 -2.65 6.20 9.12
C GLU A 101 -1.34 6.66 8.47
N LYS A 102 -0.35 5.77 8.37
CA LYS A 102 0.92 6.05 7.71
C LYS A 102 0.73 6.39 6.22
N ALA A 103 -0.16 5.70 5.53
CA ALA A 103 -0.46 5.96 4.13
C ALA A 103 -1.21 7.29 3.91
N LEU A 104 -2.05 7.70 4.86
CA LEU A 104 -2.75 8.99 4.82
C LEU A 104 -1.80 10.19 5.01
N ILE A 105 -0.70 10.01 5.75
CA ILE A 105 0.31 11.05 5.98
C ILE A 105 1.27 11.18 4.77
N LYS A 106 1.49 10.11 4.00
CA LYS A 106 2.39 10.16 2.84
C LYS A 106 1.79 11.12 1.79
N PRO A 107 2.55 12.12 1.32
CA PRO A 107 2.10 12.94 0.20
C PRO A 107 1.96 12.04 -1.01
N THR A 108 0.73 11.92 -1.51
CA THR A 108 0.42 11.31 -2.80
C THR A 108 1.21 12.09 -3.83
N ARG A 109 2.27 11.49 -4.40
CA ARG A 109 2.95 12.07 -5.58
C ARG A 109 1.87 12.24 -6.66
N GLN A 110 1.48 13.49 -6.88
CA GLN A 110 0.67 13.93 -8.02
C GLN A 110 1.50 13.82 -9.29
#